data_AF-A0A967WFT7-F1
#
_entry.id   AF-A0A967WFT7-F1
#
_cell.length_a   1.000
_cell.length_b   1.000
_cell.length_c   1.000
_cell.angle_alpha   90.00
_cell.angle_beta   90.00
_cell.angle_gamma   90.00
#
_symmetry.space_group_name_H-M   'P 1'
#
loop_
_entity.id
_entity.type
_entity.pdbx_description
1 polymer ?
#
loop_
_entity_poly.entity_id
_entity_poly.type
_entity_poly.pdbx_seq_one_letter_code
_entity_poly.pdbx_strand_id
1 'polypeptide(L)'
;PGALAALVQGHFAILKVGPALTFAFREGVFALSLIEQALCPEPSGIQARLEEAMLADPGYWQPYYAGDAHSQSLARRYSLSDRLRYYWATPVVQESFAALLANLQGQPIPLSLLSQYLPVQYQRVRAGTLPNTPQAVLEDKIADVLDDYAQACT
;
A
#
# COMPACT_ATOMS: atom_id res chain seq x y z
N PRO A 1 -2.37 9.87 -15.17
CA PRO A 1 -3.34 9.97 -16.30
C PRO A 1 -2.79 10.52 -17.65
N GLY A 2 -2.37 11.80 -17.78
CA GLY A 2 -2.11 12.42 -19.10
C GLY A 2 -1.01 11.76 -19.96
N ALA A 3 0.07 11.29 -19.33
CA ALA A 3 1.14 10.56 -20.03
C ALA A 3 0.69 9.17 -20.50
N LEU A 4 -0.20 8.49 -19.76
CA LEU A 4 -0.75 7.19 -20.15
C LEU A 4 -1.62 7.36 -21.41
N ALA A 5 -2.46 8.40 -21.45
CA ALA A 5 -3.27 8.71 -22.64
C ALA A 5 -2.38 9.03 -23.86
N ALA A 6 -1.29 9.78 -23.66
CA ALA A 6 -0.32 10.06 -24.72
C ALA A 6 0.37 8.79 -25.26
N LEU A 7 0.64 7.80 -24.39
CA LEU A 7 1.17 6.49 -24.83
C LEU A 7 0.15 5.76 -25.72
N VAL A 8 -1.12 5.70 -25.33
CA VAL A 8 -2.17 5.06 -26.13
C VAL A 8 -2.35 5.77 -27.48
N GLN A 9 -2.37 7.11 -27.48
CA GLN A 9 -2.40 7.92 -28.71
C GLN A 9 -1.16 7.70 -29.59
N GLY A 10 0.00 7.47 -28.97
CA GLY A 10 1.25 7.07 -29.62
C GLY A 10 1.32 5.60 -30.03
N HIS A 11 0.19 4.88 -30.04
CA HIS A 11 0.06 3.46 -30.42
C HIS A 11 0.77 2.45 -29.50
N PHE A 12 1.08 2.83 -28.27
CA PHE A 12 1.44 1.89 -27.21
C PHE A 12 0.15 1.32 -26.58
N ALA A 13 -0.51 0.40 -27.30
CA ALA A 13 -1.84 -0.11 -26.94
C ALA A 13 -1.88 -1.11 -25.76
N ILE A 14 -0.72 -1.61 -25.31
CA ILE A 14 -0.63 -2.53 -24.16
C ILE A 14 0.29 -1.90 -23.11
N LEU A 15 -0.32 -1.38 -22.04
CA LEU A 15 0.40 -0.75 -20.94
C LEU A 15 0.55 -1.74 -19.77
N LYS A 16 1.77 -2.20 -19.51
CA LYS A 16 2.05 -3.09 -18.38
C LYS A 16 2.12 -2.28 -17.08
N VAL A 17 1.41 -2.74 -16.05
CA VAL A 17 1.46 -2.20 -14.69
C VAL A 17 1.74 -3.32 -13.70
N GLY A 18 2.60 -3.07 -12.72
CA GLY A 18 2.99 -4.07 -11.71
C GLY A 18 3.36 -3.40 -10.40
N PRO A 19 4.60 -2.87 -10.24
CA PRO A 19 5.05 -2.24 -9.00
C PRO A 19 4.11 -1.14 -8.47
N ALA A 20 3.45 -0.38 -9.35
CA ALA A 20 2.51 0.65 -8.92
C ALA A 20 1.31 0.08 -8.13
N LEU A 21 0.82 -1.11 -8.47
CA LEU A 21 -0.30 -1.75 -7.76
C LEU A 21 0.12 -2.19 -6.36
N THR A 22 1.24 -2.89 -6.25
CA THR A 22 1.75 -3.37 -4.95
C THR A 22 2.30 -2.24 -4.08
N PHE A 23 2.78 -1.16 -4.70
CA PHE A 23 3.17 0.06 -4.01
C PHE A 23 1.95 0.77 -3.40
N ALA A 24 0.86 0.91 -4.15
CA ALA A 24 -0.41 1.47 -3.64
C ALA A 24 -0.99 0.61 -2.51
N PHE A 25 -0.94 -0.71 -2.66
CA PHE A 25 -1.29 -1.64 -1.57
C PHE A 25 -0.44 -1.38 -0.32
N ARG A 26 0.90 -1.28 -0.46
CA ARG A 26 1.80 -0.99 0.66
C ARG A 26 1.49 0.36 1.32
N GLU A 27 1.21 1.41 0.55
CA GLU A 27 0.76 2.70 1.11
C GLU A 27 -0.51 2.52 1.96
N GLY A 28 -1.50 1.79 1.45
CA GLY A 28 -2.72 1.47 2.17
C GLY A 28 -2.45 0.73 3.48
N VAL A 29 -1.61 -0.31 3.45
CA VAL A 29 -1.24 -1.08 4.65
C VAL A 29 -0.49 -0.22 5.66
N PHE A 30 0.43 0.64 5.21
CA PHE A 30 1.18 1.53 6.10
C PHE A 30 0.26 2.57 6.74
N ALA A 31 -0.67 3.15 5.98
CA ALA A 31 -1.67 4.05 6.49
C ALA A 31 -2.57 3.37 7.54
N LEU A 32 -3.10 2.18 7.24
CA LEU A 32 -3.89 1.40 8.19
C LEU A 32 -3.08 1.04 9.44
N SER A 33 -1.79 0.74 9.32
CA SER A 33 -0.92 0.47 10.47
C SER A 33 -0.74 1.71 11.38
N LEU A 34 -0.71 2.92 10.82
CA LEU A 34 -0.67 4.15 11.62
C LEU A 34 -2.01 4.41 12.32
N ILE A 35 -3.12 4.09 11.65
CA ILE A 35 -4.46 4.15 12.23
C ILE A 35 -4.58 3.13 13.38
N GLU A 36 -4.16 1.89 13.16
CA GLU A 36 -4.13 0.84 14.17
C GLU A 36 -3.33 1.27 15.40
N GLN A 37 -2.14 1.84 15.23
CA GLN A 37 -1.32 2.36 16.35
C GLN A 37 -2.04 3.44 17.17
N ALA A 38 -2.93 4.22 16.55
CA ALA A 38 -3.71 5.25 17.25
C ALA A 38 -4.94 4.69 17.99
N LEU A 39 -5.44 3.52 17.60
CA LEU A 39 -6.71 2.96 18.09
C LEU A 39 -6.53 1.74 18.99
N CYS A 40 -5.49 0.95 18.75
CA CYS A 40 -5.29 -0.34 19.36
C CYS A 40 -4.12 -0.27 20.35
N PRO A 41 -4.29 -0.71 21.60
CA PRO A 41 -3.19 -0.76 22.57
C PRO A 41 -2.10 -1.75 22.16
N GLU A 42 -2.46 -2.82 21.44
CA GLU A 42 -1.56 -3.85 20.95
C GLU A 42 -1.65 -3.93 19.41
N PRO A 43 -0.92 -3.07 18.67
CA PRO A 43 -0.93 -3.08 17.22
C PRO A 43 -0.17 -4.29 16.65
N SER A 44 -0.57 -4.73 15.46
CA SER A 44 0.01 -5.85 14.72
C SER A 44 1.52 -5.77 14.48
N GLY A 45 2.07 -4.56 14.41
CA GLY A 45 3.48 -4.32 14.11
C GLY A 45 3.89 -4.60 12.66
N ILE A 46 2.97 -4.58 11.70
CA ILE A 46 3.22 -5.00 10.30
C ILE A 46 4.44 -4.34 9.65
N GLN A 47 4.68 -3.04 9.90
CA GLN A 47 5.84 -2.34 9.34
C GLN A 47 7.16 -2.89 9.91
N ALA A 48 7.19 -3.24 11.19
CA ALA A 48 8.37 -3.85 11.82
C ALA A 48 8.57 -5.28 11.31
N ARG A 49 7.50 -6.07 11.16
CA ARG A 49 7.57 -7.44 10.60
C ARG A 49 8.06 -7.46 9.16
N LEU A 50 7.66 -6.47 8.35
CA LEU A 50 8.19 -6.29 7.01
C LEU A 50 9.69 -5.95 7.03
N GLU A 51 10.13 -5.02 7.89
CA GLU A 51 11.56 -4.69 8.00
C GLU A 51 12.38 -5.90 8.49
N GLU A 52 11.90 -6.64 9.48
CA GLU A 52 12.52 -7.90 9.95
C GLU A 52 12.65 -8.91 8.81
N ALA A 53 11.58 -9.15 8.05
CA ALA A 53 11.61 -10.07 6.91
C ALA A 53 12.58 -9.62 5.82
N MET A 54 12.61 -8.32 5.50
CA MET A 54 13.52 -7.76 4.50
C MET A 54 14.98 -7.84 4.95
N LEU A 55 15.28 -7.63 6.23
CA LEU A 55 16.64 -7.75 6.76
C LEU A 55 17.09 -9.22 6.86
N ALA A 56 16.18 -10.14 7.16
CA ALA A 56 16.48 -11.57 7.26
C ALA A 56 16.81 -12.21 5.91
N ASP A 57 16.13 -11.79 4.84
CA ASP A 57 16.43 -12.22 3.47
C ASP A 57 16.66 -11.01 2.57
N PRO A 58 17.88 -10.45 2.48
CA PRO A 58 18.14 -9.24 1.73
C PRO A 58 18.19 -9.44 0.20
N GLY A 59 18.09 -10.67 -0.29
CA GLY A 59 18.35 -11.03 -1.69
C GLY A 59 17.46 -10.29 -2.70
N TYR A 60 16.22 -9.97 -2.34
CA TYR A 60 15.31 -9.27 -3.25
C TYR A 60 15.55 -7.77 -3.35
N TRP A 61 16.22 -7.11 -2.40
CA TRP A 61 16.38 -5.65 -2.41
C TRP A 61 17.82 -5.15 -2.42
N GLN A 62 18.77 -5.90 -1.84
CA GLN A 62 20.15 -5.45 -1.66
C GLN A 62 20.85 -5.02 -2.96
N PRO A 63 20.67 -5.69 -4.12
CA PRO A 63 21.25 -5.21 -5.38
C PRO A 63 20.66 -3.89 -5.91
N TYR A 64 19.50 -3.47 -5.40
CA TYR A 64 18.74 -2.32 -5.91
C TYR A 64 18.89 -1.06 -5.05
N TYR A 65 19.14 -1.22 -3.74
CA TYR A 65 19.21 -0.10 -2.79
C TYR A 65 20.65 0.13 -2.34
N ALA A 66 21.27 1.17 -2.88
CA ALA A 66 22.61 1.61 -2.51
C ALA A 66 22.58 2.65 -1.37
N GLY A 67 23.77 3.05 -0.91
CA GLY A 67 23.94 4.05 0.13
C GLY A 67 24.12 3.45 1.53
N ASP A 68 24.04 4.31 2.54
CA ASP A 68 24.21 3.93 3.94
C ASP A 68 22.98 3.19 4.51
N ALA A 69 23.10 2.72 5.75
CA ALA A 69 22.05 1.96 6.41
C ALA A 69 20.72 2.73 6.52
N HIS A 70 20.79 4.05 6.74
CA HIS A 70 19.61 4.91 6.81
C HIS A 70 18.91 5.02 5.45
N SER A 71 19.68 5.29 4.40
CA SER A 71 19.19 5.39 3.02
C SER A 71 18.58 4.07 2.55
N GLN A 72 19.20 2.94 2.88
CA GLN A 72 18.66 1.62 2.57
C GLN A 72 17.36 1.33 3.34
N SER A 73 17.28 1.70 4.63
CA SER A 73 16.04 1.53 5.42
C SER A 73 14.90 2.41 4.91
N LEU A 74 15.20 3.62 4.43
CA LEU A 74 14.24 4.48 3.75
C LEU A 74 13.79 3.85 2.43
N ALA A 75 14.72 3.33 1.63
CA ALA A 75 14.43 2.71 0.34
C ALA A 75 13.59 1.44 0.48
N ARG A 76 13.86 0.60 1.49
CA ARG A 76 13.03 -0.58 1.78
C ARG A 76 11.57 -0.24 2.01
N ARG A 77 11.31 0.90 2.67
CA ARG A 77 9.95 1.36 2.97
C ARG A 77 9.29 2.10 1.81
N TYR A 78 10.03 2.97 1.11
CA TYR A 78 9.41 4.00 0.27
C TYR A 78 9.88 4.03 -1.19
N SER A 79 10.85 3.20 -1.59
CA SER A 79 11.32 3.20 -2.97
C SER A 79 10.21 2.78 -3.96
N LEU A 80 10.12 3.52 -5.07
CA LEU A 80 9.19 3.23 -6.19
C LEU A 80 9.49 1.90 -6.89
N SER A 81 10.70 1.35 -6.71
CA SER A 81 11.06 0.00 -7.20
C SER A 81 10.27 -1.11 -6.50
N ASP A 82 9.65 -0.80 -5.35
CA ASP A 82 8.75 -1.64 -4.57
C ASP A 82 9.28 -3.06 -4.34
N ARG A 83 10.54 -3.19 -3.94
CA ARG A 83 11.15 -4.51 -3.65
C ARG A 83 10.53 -5.17 -2.42
N LEU A 84 9.79 -4.43 -1.59
CA LEU A 84 9.02 -4.95 -0.47
C LEU A 84 7.96 -5.96 -0.92
N ARG A 85 7.44 -5.87 -2.15
CA ARG A 85 6.40 -6.78 -2.66
C ARG A 85 6.72 -8.27 -2.57
N TYR A 86 8.00 -8.63 -2.57
CA TYR A 86 8.44 -10.03 -2.48
C TYR A 86 8.29 -10.63 -1.07
N TYR A 87 8.07 -9.79 -0.06
CA TYR A 87 8.01 -10.19 1.34
C TYR A 87 6.59 -10.30 1.88
N TRP A 88 5.57 -9.92 1.10
CA TRP A 88 4.17 -10.08 1.54
C TRP A 88 3.83 -11.53 1.86
N ALA A 89 4.38 -12.51 1.13
CA ALA A 89 4.13 -13.93 1.35
C ALA A 89 4.93 -14.54 2.52
N THR A 90 5.77 -13.77 3.22
CA THR A 90 6.49 -14.27 4.40
C THR A 90 5.49 -14.57 5.53
N PRO A 91 5.55 -15.74 6.19
CA PRO A 91 4.56 -16.14 7.21
C PRO A 91 4.34 -15.09 8.30
N VAL A 92 5.41 -14.53 8.87
CA VAL A 92 5.33 -13.52 9.94
C VAL A 92 4.65 -12.23 9.48
N VAL A 93 4.77 -11.90 8.18
CA VAL A 93 4.15 -10.74 7.55
C VAL A 93 2.67 -11.00 7.30
N GLN A 94 2.32 -12.20 6.83
CA GLN A 94 0.91 -12.62 6.65
C GLN A 94 0.15 -12.65 7.98
N GLU A 95 0.76 -13.20 9.03
CA GLU A 95 0.17 -13.23 10.38
C GLU A 95 -0.09 -11.82 10.91
N SER A 96 0.91 -10.93 10.79
CA SER A 96 0.77 -9.54 11.22
C SER A 96 -0.22 -8.76 10.36
N PHE A 97 -0.28 -9.01 9.06
CA PHE A 97 -1.28 -8.40 8.18
C PHE A 97 -2.70 -8.85 8.52
N ALA A 98 -2.91 -10.14 8.81
CA ALA A 98 -4.20 -10.65 9.28
C ALA A 98 -4.60 -10.02 10.62
N ALA A 99 -3.65 -9.86 11.56
CA ALA A 99 -3.88 -9.19 12.82
C ALA A 99 -4.27 -7.72 12.63
N LEU A 100 -3.60 -6.98 11.73
CA LEU A 100 -3.95 -5.60 11.37
C LEU A 100 -5.40 -5.50 10.90
N LEU A 101 -5.80 -6.37 9.97
CA LEU A 101 -7.16 -6.36 9.45
C LEU A 101 -8.17 -6.68 10.56
N ALA A 102 -7.91 -7.70 11.38
CA ALA A 102 -8.78 -8.09 12.48
C ALA A 102 -8.98 -6.97 13.51
N ASN A 103 -7.88 -6.30 13.89
CA ASN A 103 -7.90 -5.18 14.83
C ASN A 103 -8.77 -4.01 14.35
N LEU A 104 -8.77 -3.74 13.04
CA LEU A 104 -9.53 -2.65 12.42
C LEU A 104 -10.92 -3.04 11.92
N GLN A 105 -11.28 -4.33 11.94
CA GLN A 105 -12.56 -4.81 11.43
C GLN A 105 -13.71 -4.65 12.44
N GLY A 106 -13.41 -4.65 13.74
CA GLY A 106 -14.42 -4.67 14.80
C GLY A 106 -15.25 -3.38 14.94
N GLN A 107 -14.75 -2.25 14.45
CA GLN A 107 -15.45 -0.96 14.46
C GLN A 107 -15.10 -0.15 13.21
N PRO A 108 -16.01 0.72 12.71
CA PRO A 108 -15.69 1.62 11.62
C PRO A 108 -14.49 2.52 11.96
N ILE A 109 -13.58 2.71 11.01
CA ILE A 109 -12.41 3.56 11.22
C ILE A 109 -12.88 5.01 11.41
N PRO A 110 -12.45 5.74 12.47
CA PRO A 110 -12.80 7.14 12.65
C PRO A 110 -12.47 7.97 11.40
N LEU A 111 -13.44 8.77 10.96
CA LEU A 111 -13.33 9.54 9.73
C LEU A 111 -12.17 10.55 9.74
N SER A 112 -11.80 11.07 10.91
CA SER A 112 -10.63 11.95 11.07
C SER A 112 -9.33 11.23 10.75
N LEU A 113 -9.19 9.97 11.15
CA LEU A 113 -8.01 9.15 10.86
C LEU A 113 -7.95 8.75 9.38
N LEU A 114 -9.09 8.40 8.78
CA LEU A 114 -9.16 8.21 7.33
C LEU A 114 -8.77 9.50 6.59
N SER A 115 -9.30 10.66 7.00
CA SER A 115 -8.95 11.94 6.37
C SER A 115 -7.46 12.26 6.49
N GLN A 116 -6.81 11.88 7.59
CA GLN A 116 -5.40 12.14 7.85
C GLN A 116 -4.47 11.25 7.00
N TYR A 117 -4.78 9.96 6.88
CA TYR A 117 -3.85 8.98 6.29
C TYR A 117 -4.28 8.45 4.91
N LEU A 118 -5.57 8.52 4.59
CA LEU A 118 -6.20 7.99 3.37
C LEU A 118 -7.24 9.00 2.83
N PRO A 119 -6.82 10.22 2.45
CA PRO A 119 -7.73 11.32 2.16
C PRO A 119 -8.67 11.06 0.98
N VAL A 120 -8.23 10.31 -0.04
CA VAL A 120 -9.06 9.95 -1.20
C VAL A 120 -10.16 8.98 -0.78
N GLN A 121 -9.79 7.90 -0.10
CA GLN A 121 -10.72 6.90 0.44
C GLN A 121 -11.71 7.55 1.42
N TYR A 122 -11.25 8.50 2.25
CA TYR A 122 -12.11 9.28 3.14
C TYR A 122 -13.22 10.01 2.38
N GLN A 123 -12.94 10.66 1.24
CA GLN A 123 -13.98 11.34 0.46
C GLN A 123 -15.03 10.33 -0.02
N ARG A 124 -14.61 9.15 -0.49
CA ARG A 124 -15.49 8.09 -0.98
C ARG A 124 -16.33 7.47 0.15
N VAL A 125 -15.74 7.23 1.32
CA VAL A 125 -16.46 6.78 2.52
C VAL A 125 -17.50 7.82 2.94
N ARG A 126 -17.13 9.10 2.99
CA ARG A 126 -18.05 10.18 3.35
C ARG A 126 -19.20 10.33 2.35
N ALA A 127 -18.93 10.07 1.07
CA ALA A 127 -19.94 10.08 0.01
C ALA A 127 -20.82 8.82 0.00
N GLY A 128 -20.53 7.80 0.81
CA GLY A 128 -21.25 6.53 0.83
C GLY A 128 -20.96 5.63 -0.37
N THR A 129 -19.92 5.92 -1.16
CA THR A 129 -19.52 5.13 -2.34
C THR A 129 -18.46 4.08 -2.02
N LEU A 130 -17.91 4.09 -0.81
CA LEU A 130 -16.93 3.11 -0.32
C LEU A 130 -17.30 2.65 1.10
N PRO A 131 -17.41 1.34 1.37
CA PRO A 131 -17.57 0.83 2.73
C PRO A 131 -16.38 1.22 3.62
N ASN A 132 -16.66 1.62 4.85
CA ASN A 132 -15.62 1.92 5.85
C ASN A 132 -15.09 0.64 6.51
N THR A 133 -14.43 -0.21 5.72
CA THR A 133 -13.75 -1.42 6.20
C THR A 133 -12.29 -1.40 5.74
N PRO A 134 -11.35 -1.97 6.51
CA PRO A 134 -9.93 -1.96 6.15
C PRO A 134 -9.70 -2.63 4.79
N GLN A 135 -10.41 -3.72 4.49
CA GLN A 135 -10.29 -4.41 3.20
C GLN A 135 -10.78 -3.56 2.03
N ALA A 136 -11.97 -2.96 2.12
CA ALA A 136 -12.51 -2.13 1.04
C ALA A 136 -11.61 -0.91 0.77
N VAL A 137 -11.07 -0.31 1.82
CA VAL A 137 -10.10 0.79 1.73
C VAL A 137 -8.82 0.38 1.00
N LEU A 138 -8.29 -0.83 1.23
CA LEU A 138 -7.12 -1.33 0.52
C LEU A 138 -7.40 -1.61 -0.96
N GLU A 139 -8.54 -2.25 -1.25
CA GLU A 139 -8.97 -2.53 -2.62
C GLU A 139 -9.16 -1.24 -3.42
N ASP A 140 -9.81 -0.24 -2.82
CA ASP A 140 -10.03 1.09 -3.42
C ASP A 140 -8.71 1.85 -3.66
N LYS A 141 -7.75 1.72 -2.75
CA LYS A 141 -6.40 2.30 -2.92
C LYS A 141 -5.64 1.68 -4.10
N ILE A 142 -5.84 0.40 -4.38
CA ILE A 142 -5.30 -0.25 -5.58
C ILE A 142 -6.08 0.19 -6.82
N ALA A 143 -7.40 0.31 -6.71
CA ALA A 143 -8.28 0.74 -7.79
C ALA A 143 -7.92 2.14 -8.31
N ASP A 144 -7.47 3.06 -7.45
CA ASP A 144 -6.94 4.38 -7.88
C ASP A 144 -5.89 4.27 -8.99
N VAL A 145 -5.00 3.27 -8.90
CA VAL A 145 -3.97 3.04 -9.92
C VAL A 145 -4.60 2.44 -11.19
N LEU A 146 -5.56 1.55 -11.06
CA LEU A 146 -6.22 0.91 -12.19
C LEU A 146 -7.10 1.90 -12.97
N ASP A 147 -7.79 2.80 -12.29
CA ASP A 147 -8.64 3.84 -12.88
C ASP A 147 -7.82 4.76 -13.81
N ASP A 148 -6.60 5.10 -13.40
CA ASP A 148 -5.66 5.91 -14.18
C ASP A 148 -5.31 5.25 -15.53
N TYR A 149 -5.18 3.92 -15.54
CA TYR A 149 -4.93 3.13 -16.75
C TYR A 149 -6.21 2.92 -17.56
N ALA A 150 -7.34 2.66 -16.90
CA ALA A 150 -8.63 2.49 -17.55
C ALA A 150 -9.04 3.77 -18.30
N GLN A 151 -8.88 4.94 -17.66
CA GLN A 151 -9.15 6.24 -18.27
C GLN A 151 -8.26 6.53 -19.48
N ALA A 152 -7.02 6.04 -19.49
CA ALA A 152 -6.12 6.23 -20.62
C ALA A 152 -6.43 5.32 -21.82
N CYS A 153 -7.06 4.18 -21.56
CA CYS A 153 -7.34 3.13 -22.54
C CYS A 153 -8.80 3.13 -23.06
N THR A 154 -9.62 4.07 -22.62
CA THR A 154 -11.03 4.26 -23.05
C THR A 154 -11.20 5.58 -23.78
#